data_AF-A0A6J1X3B2-F1
#
_entry.id   AF-A0A6J1X3B2-F1
#
_cell.length_a   1.000
_cell.length_b   1.000
_cell.length_c   1.000
_cell.angle_alpha   90.00
_cell.angle_beta   90.00
_cell.angle_gamma   90.00
#
_symmetry.space_group_name_H-M   'P 1'
#
loop_
_entity.id
_entity.type
_entity.pdbx_description
1 polymer ?
#
loop_
_entity_poly.entity_id
_entity_poly.type
_entity_poly.pdbx_seq_one_letter_code
_entity_poly.pdbx_strand_id
1 'polypeptide(L)'
;MSFFMSSFQVHFFGKKGTSDLKFEGFKQFMENLQTEVLELEFQEFAKGHETISEVDFAKILLRYTYLDTDEYDMYLDRLLDRVKDERGITFDEFKTFCQFLNNLEDFTIAMRMYTLADHPISKDEFHRAVKICTGISQSEHLVTTVFAIFDADGDGLLSYKEFIAIMKDRLHRGFKSYAKNEGWEAFKSCVKQEMKSAV
;
A
#
# COMPACT_ATOMS: atom_id res chain seq x y z
N MET A 1 -2.32 24.46 -40.61
CA MET A 1 -2.32 23.15 -39.94
C MET A 1 -2.40 23.45 -38.44
N SER A 2 -3.60 23.39 -37.85
CA SER A 2 -3.80 23.74 -36.43
C SER A 2 -3.40 22.53 -35.60
N PHE A 3 -2.27 22.61 -34.92
CA PHE A 3 -1.84 21.61 -33.96
C PHE A 3 -2.80 21.70 -32.77
N PHE A 4 -3.71 20.73 -32.62
CA PHE A 4 -4.45 20.59 -31.37
C PHE A 4 -3.45 20.18 -30.29
N MET A 5 -3.08 21.13 -29.44
CA MET A 5 -2.29 20.84 -28.25
C MET A 5 -3.13 19.98 -27.31
N SER A 6 -2.52 18.94 -26.72
CA SER A 6 -3.20 18.12 -25.73
C SER A 6 -3.53 18.95 -24.48
N SER A 7 -4.51 18.50 -23.67
CA SER A 7 -4.86 19.16 -22.41
C SER A 7 -3.66 19.36 -21.50
N PHE A 8 -2.76 18.36 -21.41
CA PHE A 8 -1.49 18.45 -20.68
C PHE A 8 -0.53 19.49 -21.25
N GLN A 9 -0.40 19.59 -22.58
CA GLN A 9 0.46 20.60 -23.19
C GLN A 9 -0.05 22.02 -22.92
N VAL A 10 -1.38 22.22 -22.96
CA VAL A 10 -1.99 23.51 -22.63
C VAL A 10 -1.85 23.81 -21.14
N HIS A 11 -1.99 22.82 -20.26
CA HIS A 11 -1.87 22.96 -18.81
C HIS A 11 -0.44 23.34 -18.39
N PHE A 12 0.58 22.67 -18.95
CA PHE A 12 1.98 22.90 -18.57
C PHE A 12 2.64 24.08 -19.31
N PHE A 13 2.35 24.27 -20.59
CA PHE A 13 3.06 25.21 -21.45
C PHE A 13 2.18 26.36 -21.98
N GLY A 14 0.92 26.42 -21.54
CA GLY A 14 -0.07 27.40 -21.97
C GLY A 14 -0.61 27.13 -23.39
N LYS A 15 -1.65 27.88 -23.79
CA LYS A 15 -2.33 27.71 -25.09
C LYS A 15 -1.43 27.88 -26.32
N LYS A 16 -0.24 28.49 -26.15
CA LYS A 16 0.74 28.75 -27.20
C LYS A 16 2.01 27.92 -27.06
N GLY A 17 2.15 27.12 -26.00
CA GLY A 17 3.35 26.30 -25.77
C GLY A 17 4.60 27.08 -25.38
N THR A 18 4.46 28.32 -24.91
CA THR A 18 5.58 29.24 -24.67
C THR A 18 5.95 29.41 -23.20
N SER A 19 5.16 28.85 -22.29
CA SER A 19 5.44 28.91 -20.85
C SER A 19 6.35 27.76 -20.45
N ASP A 20 7.33 28.01 -19.58
CA ASP A 20 8.22 26.97 -19.08
C ASP A 20 7.64 26.25 -17.85
N LEU A 21 7.77 24.93 -17.81
CA LEU A 21 7.41 24.11 -16.67
C LEU A 21 8.61 23.97 -15.72
N LYS A 22 8.51 24.60 -14.55
CA LYS A 22 9.51 24.45 -13.48
C LYS A 22 9.31 23.12 -12.74
N PHE A 23 10.39 22.59 -12.18
CA PHE A 23 10.35 21.37 -11.36
C PHE A 23 9.32 21.43 -10.23
N GLU A 24 9.25 22.53 -9.49
CA GLU A 24 8.26 22.72 -8.42
C GLU A 24 6.81 22.64 -8.94
N GLY A 25 6.54 23.24 -10.11
CA GLY A 25 5.22 23.18 -10.74
C GLY A 25 4.84 21.75 -11.16
N PHE A 26 5.80 21.00 -11.71
CA PHE A 26 5.59 19.60 -12.05
C PHE A 26 5.39 18.72 -10.82
N LYS A 27 6.20 18.93 -9.77
CA LYS A 27 6.07 18.20 -8.49
C LYS A 27 4.68 18.40 -7.89
N GLN A 28 4.22 19.65 -7.77
CA GLN A 28 2.89 19.96 -7.25
C GLN A 28 1.78 19.32 -8.10
N PHE A 29 1.92 19.35 -9.42
CA PHE A 29 0.98 18.70 -10.31
C PHE A 29 0.89 17.18 -10.04
N MET A 30 2.03 16.50 -9.91
CA MET A 30 2.07 15.07 -9.62
C MET A 30 1.45 14.74 -8.26
N GLU A 31 1.72 15.55 -7.22
CA GLU A 31 1.13 15.39 -5.89
C GLU A 31 -0.39 15.59 -5.89
N ASN A 32 -0.89 16.58 -6.64
CA ASN A 32 -2.32 16.83 -6.79
C ASN A 32 -2.99 15.66 -7.52
N LEU A 33 -2.43 15.21 -8.64
CA LEU A 33 -2.95 14.09 -9.40
C LEU A 33 -3.01 12.80 -8.56
N GLN A 34 -1.95 12.51 -7.81
CA GLN A 34 -1.94 11.36 -6.90
C GLN A 34 -3.00 11.49 -5.81
N THR A 35 -3.18 12.70 -5.25
CA THR A 35 -4.22 12.96 -4.25
C THR A 35 -5.62 12.76 -4.84
N GLU A 36 -5.90 13.27 -6.04
CA GLU A 36 -7.19 13.10 -6.72
C GLU A 36 -7.49 11.62 -7.01
N VAL A 37 -6.50 10.85 -7.46
CA VAL A 37 -6.66 9.40 -7.68
C VAL A 37 -6.98 8.67 -6.38
N LEU A 38 -6.30 9.02 -5.28
CA LEU A 38 -6.58 8.44 -3.96
C LEU A 38 -7.97 8.84 -3.46
N GLU A 39 -8.41 10.06 -3.72
CA GLU A 39 -9.73 10.55 -3.32
C GLU A 39 -10.85 9.83 -4.07
N LEU A 40 -10.69 9.60 -5.38
CA LEU A 40 -11.63 8.81 -6.17
C LEU A 40 -11.72 7.37 -5.66
N GLU A 41 -10.58 6.75 -5.34
CA GLU A 41 -10.53 5.40 -4.77
C GLU A 41 -11.21 5.36 -3.40
N PHE A 42 -11.00 6.36 -2.54
CA PHE A 42 -11.67 6.47 -1.24
C PHE A 42 -13.19 6.64 -1.40
N GLN A 43 -13.62 7.54 -2.28
CA GLN A 43 -15.04 7.83 -2.51
C GLN A 43 -15.83 6.65 -3.07
N GLU A 44 -15.19 5.79 -3.88
CA GLU A 44 -15.77 4.53 -4.38
C GLU A 44 -16.29 3.65 -3.23
N PHE A 45 -15.55 3.62 -2.11
CA PHE A 45 -15.89 2.83 -0.93
C PHE A 45 -16.69 3.61 0.10
N ALA A 46 -16.41 4.90 0.27
CA ALA A 46 -17.12 5.75 1.22
C ALA A 46 -18.59 5.95 0.83
N LYS A 47 -18.94 5.78 -0.47
CA LYS A 47 -20.33 5.83 -0.97
C LYS A 47 -21.09 7.10 -0.53
N GLY A 48 -20.38 8.22 -0.44
CA GLY A 48 -20.92 9.52 -0.03
C GLY A 48 -20.81 9.83 1.48
N HIS A 49 -20.26 8.92 2.29
CA HIS A 49 -19.91 9.19 3.69
C HIS A 49 -18.55 9.88 3.82
N GLU A 50 -18.29 10.49 4.97
CA GLU A 50 -17.01 11.16 5.28
C GLU A 50 -15.88 10.16 5.62
N THR A 51 -16.25 8.93 5.97
CA THR A 51 -15.34 7.84 6.37
C THR A 51 -15.65 6.56 5.59
N ILE A 52 -14.64 5.70 5.47
CA ILE A 52 -14.83 4.29 5.06
C ILE A 52 -14.82 3.39 6.30
N SER A 53 -15.51 2.26 6.24
CA SER A 53 -15.38 1.26 7.30
C SER A 53 -13.96 0.66 7.31
N GLU A 54 -13.54 0.12 8.44
CA GLU A 54 -12.28 -0.60 8.58
C GLU A 54 -12.23 -1.82 7.64
N VAL A 55 -13.38 -2.46 7.45
CA VAL A 55 -13.56 -3.55 6.48
C VAL A 55 -13.32 -3.07 5.05
N ASP A 56 -13.89 -1.93 4.66
CA ASP A 56 -13.67 -1.37 3.33
C ASP A 56 -12.21 -0.94 3.16
N PHE A 57 -11.58 -0.39 4.19
CA PHE A 57 -10.14 -0.13 4.19
C PHE A 57 -9.33 -1.41 3.95
N ALA A 58 -9.65 -2.52 4.62
CA ALA A 58 -9.00 -3.80 4.38
C ALA A 58 -9.20 -4.30 2.94
N LYS A 59 -10.43 -4.23 2.42
CA LYS A 59 -10.73 -4.58 1.03
C LYS A 59 -9.90 -3.77 0.03
N ILE A 60 -9.71 -2.48 0.30
CA ILE A 60 -8.84 -1.61 -0.49
C ILE A 60 -7.38 -2.06 -0.42
N LEU A 61 -6.86 -2.41 0.77
CA LEU A 61 -5.50 -2.95 0.94
C LEU A 61 -5.26 -4.24 0.17
N LEU A 62 -6.24 -5.15 0.18
CA LEU A 62 -6.14 -6.49 -0.39
C LEU A 62 -6.57 -6.58 -1.87
N ARG A 63 -7.10 -5.50 -2.47
CA ARG A 63 -7.66 -5.51 -3.84
C ARG A 63 -6.70 -6.01 -4.93
N TYR A 64 -5.40 -5.78 -4.76
CA TYR A 64 -4.37 -6.10 -5.76
C TYR A 64 -3.41 -7.20 -5.32
N THR A 65 -3.72 -7.89 -4.22
CA THR A 65 -2.88 -8.97 -3.69
C THR A 65 -3.28 -10.30 -4.31
N TYR A 66 -2.31 -11.19 -4.53
CA TYR A 66 -2.57 -12.55 -4.99
C TYR A 66 -2.99 -13.47 -3.83
N LEU A 67 -4.17 -13.22 -3.28
CA LEU A 67 -4.79 -14.08 -2.27
C LEU A 67 -5.85 -14.96 -2.93
N ASP A 68 -5.98 -16.19 -2.48
CA ASP A 68 -7.17 -16.97 -2.80
C ASP A 68 -8.39 -16.49 -1.98
N THR A 69 -9.57 -17.03 -2.30
CA THR A 69 -10.82 -16.60 -1.65
C THR A 69 -10.81 -16.91 -0.15
N ASP A 70 -10.24 -18.04 0.25
CA ASP A 70 -10.25 -18.49 1.64
C ASP A 70 -9.30 -17.64 2.50
N GLU A 71 -8.12 -17.29 1.97
CA GLU A 71 -7.18 -16.36 2.60
C GLU A 71 -7.77 -14.95 2.71
N TYR A 72 -8.43 -14.48 1.64
CA TYR A 72 -9.08 -13.17 1.64
C TYR A 72 -10.17 -13.07 2.70
N ASP A 73 -11.04 -14.07 2.78
CA ASP A 73 -12.12 -14.12 3.77
C ASP A 73 -11.55 -14.23 5.20
N MET A 74 -10.46 -14.99 5.41
CA MET A 74 -9.77 -15.07 6.70
C MET A 74 -9.30 -13.69 7.20
N TYR A 75 -8.76 -12.83 6.34
CA TYR A 75 -8.35 -11.47 6.72
C TYR A 75 -9.54 -10.60 7.15
N LEU A 76 -10.68 -10.74 6.47
CA LEU A 76 -11.88 -9.97 6.78
C LEU A 76 -12.56 -10.47 8.06
N ASP A 77 -12.69 -11.78 8.25
CA ASP A 77 -13.27 -12.37 9.46
C ASP A 77 -12.46 -12.00 10.70
N ARG A 78 -11.13 -12.08 10.60
CA ARG A 78 -10.23 -11.64 11.67
C ARG A 78 -10.44 -10.18 12.05
N LEU A 79 -10.61 -9.31 11.06
CA LEU A 79 -10.85 -7.91 11.29
C LEU A 79 -12.19 -7.67 11.99
N LEU A 80 -13.25 -8.34 11.53
CA LEU A 80 -14.59 -8.27 12.11
C LEU A 80 -14.60 -8.74 13.58
N ASP A 81 -13.82 -9.76 13.91
CA ASP A 81 -13.71 -10.27 15.29
C ASP A 81 -12.97 -9.29 16.23
N ARG A 82 -11.95 -8.59 15.70
CA ARG A 82 -11.03 -7.76 16.49
C ARG A 82 -11.44 -6.29 16.59
N VAL A 83 -12.02 -5.74 15.54
CA VAL A 83 -12.45 -4.33 15.50
C VAL A 83 -13.92 -4.25 15.88
N LYS A 84 -14.16 -3.76 17.10
CA LYS A 84 -15.52 -3.57 17.64
C LYS A 84 -15.96 -2.09 17.65
N ASP A 85 -15.03 -1.20 17.34
CA ASP A 85 -15.27 0.23 17.29
C ASP A 85 -15.35 0.64 15.82
N GLU A 86 -16.55 1.02 15.37
CA GLU A 86 -16.85 1.44 14.00
C GLU A 86 -16.59 2.95 13.86
N ARG A 87 -15.38 3.38 14.21
CA ARG A 87 -14.99 4.79 14.13
C ARG A 87 -14.87 5.25 12.68
N GLY A 88 -14.46 4.33 11.80
CA GLY A 88 -14.24 4.58 10.39
C GLY A 88 -12.93 5.31 10.14
N ILE A 89 -12.36 5.06 8.95
CA ILE A 89 -11.11 5.65 8.49
C ILE A 89 -11.42 6.89 7.66
N THR A 90 -10.84 8.02 8.04
CA THR A 90 -10.97 9.29 7.31
C THR A 90 -10.10 9.30 6.05
N PHE A 91 -10.40 10.21 5.11
CA PHE A 91 -9.58 10.38 3.92
C PHE A 91 -8.13 10.79 4.26
N ASP A 92 -7.92 11.61 5.29
CA ASP A 92 -6.58 12.04 5.70
C ASP A 92 -5.74 10.88 6.24
N GLU A 93 -6.34 10.01 7.07
CA GLU A 93 -5.70 8.77 7.53
C GLU A 93 -5.37 7.85 6.35
N PHE A 94 -6.32 7.63 5.44
CA PHE A 94 -6.11 6.82 4.24
C PHE A 94 -4.98 7.37 3.36
N LYS A 95 -4.99 8.67 3.08
CA LYS A 95 -3.96 9.35 2.29
C LYS A 95 -2.58 9.23 2.93
N THR A 96 -2.49 9.47 4.24
CA THR A 96 -1.24 9.40 5.00
C THR A 96 -0.67 7.98 5.02
N PHE A 97 -1.52 6.95 5.04
CA PHE A 97 -1.09 5.57 4.87
C PHE A 97 -0.60 5.27 3.44
N CYS A 98 -1.31 5.73 2.41
CA CYS A 98 -0.85 5.56 1.03
C CYS A 98 0.48 6.27 0.75
N GLN A 99 0.70 7.44 1.36
CA GLN A 99 2.00 8.13 1.32
C GLN A 99 3.11 7.32 2.00
N PHE A 100 2.78 6.62 3.10
CA PHE A 100 3.70 5.66 3.70
C PHE A 100 4.05 4.52 2.73
N LEU A 101 3.07 3.95 2.02
CA LEU A 101 3.33 2.89 1.05
C LEU A 101 4.27 3.34 -0.09
N ASN A 102 4.23 4.61 -0.49
CA ASN A 102 5.17 5.16 -1.47
C ASN A 102 6.63 5.14 -0.98
N ASN A 103 6.86 5.10 0.34
CA ASN A 103 8.17 5.02 0.98
C ASN A 103 8.44 3.63 1.57
N LEU A 104 7.78 2.58 1.06
CA LEU A 104 7.88 1.22 1.59
C LEU A 104 9.30 0.63 1.46
N GLU A 105 10.08 1.04 0.45
CA GLU A 105 11.48 0.62 0.31
C GLU A 105 12.36 1.18 1.42
N ASP A 106 12.21 2.46 1.76
CA ASP A 106 12.93 3.08 2.88
C ASP A 106 12.51 2.46 4.22
N PHE A 107 11.22 2.17 4.38
CA PHE A 107 10.72 1.41 5.52
C PHE A 107 11.34 0.01 5.60
N THR A 108 11.44 -0.70 4.47
CA THR A 108 12.09 -2.02 4.38
C THR A 108 13.56 -1.93 4.82
N ILE A 109 14.28 -0.89 4.40
CA ILE A 109 15.68 -0.67 4.77
C ILE A 109 15.80 -0.35 6.26
N ALA A 110 14.99 0.58 6.77
CA ALA A 110 14.97 0.96 8.17
C ALA A 110 14.66 -0.26 9.05
N MET A 111 13.64 -1.04 8.70
CA MET A 111 13.28 -2.24 9.43
C MET A 111 14.38 -3.29 9.38
N ARG A 112 15.08 -3.50 8.25
CA ARG A 112 16.23 -4.43 8.19
C ARG A 112 17.35 -4.09 9.16
N MET A 113 17.54 -2.82 9.52
CA MET A 113 18.52 -2.42 10.54
C MET A 113 18.06 -2.78 11.96
N TYR A 114 16.74 -2.77 12.22
CA TYR A 114 16.15 -3.23 13.49
C TYR A 114 16.01 -4.76 13.57
N THR A 115 15.66 -5.42 12.46
CA THR A 115 15.31 -6.84 12.38
C THR A 115 16.48 -7.73 11.95
N LEU A 116 17.73 -7.38 12.28
CA LEU A 116 18.90 -8.26 12.05
C LEU A 116 18.76 -9.67 12.67
N ALA A 117 17.69 -9.93 13.44
CA ALA A 117 17.38 -11.19 14.11
C ALA A 117 16.00 -11.82 13.77
N ASP A 118 15.40 -11.57 12.59
CA ASP A 118 14.12 -12.19 12.15
C ASP A 118 12.97 -11.98 13.16
N HIS A 119 13.02 -10.87 13.92
CA HIS A 119 12.05 -10.55 14.97
C HIS A 119 10.78 -9.92 14.38
N PRO A 120 9.58 -10.32 14.83
CA PRO A 120 8.33 -9.71 14.41
C PRO A 120 8.20 -8.28 14.97
N ILE A 121 7.38 -7.45 14.32
CA ILE A 121 7.38 -6.00 14.53
C ILE A 121 6.25 -5.60 15.49
N SER A 122 6.58 -4.94 16.59
CA SER A 122 5.58 -4.39 17.50
C SER A 122 4.91 -3.11 16.96
N LYS A 123 3.73 -2.76 17.48
CA LYS A 123 3.02 -1.51 17.14
C LYS A 123 3.89 -0.26 17.31
N ASP A 124 4.67 -0.19 18.40
CA ASP A 124 5.52 0.96 18.70
C ASP A 124 6.71 1.07 17.74
N GLU A 125 7.26 -0.06 17.28
CA GLU A 125 8.32 -0.08 16.28
C GLU A 125 7.78 0.31 14.91
N PHE A 126 6.60 -0.21 14.55
CA PHE A 126 5.92 0.19 13.31
C PHE A 126 5.66 1.69 13.30
N HIS A 127 5.08 2.24 14.37
CA HIS A 127 4.78 3.67 14.48
C HIS A 127 6.03 4.54 14.34
N ARG A 128 7.12 4.17 15.04
CA ARG A 128 8.40 4.87 14.95
C ARG A 128 9.00 4.79 13.55
N ALA A 129 8.99 3.61 12.93
CA ALA A 129 9.55 3.43 11.59
C ALA A 129 8.77 4.22 10.54
N VAL A 130 7.44 4.23 10.58
CA VAL A 130 6.63 5.06 9.66
C VAL A 130 6.93 6.55 9.84
N LYS A 131 7.07 7.02 11.09
CA LYS A 131 7.42 8.41 11.38
C LYS A 131 8.80 8.80 10.85
N ILE A 132 9.78 7.89 10.90
CA ILE A 132 11.11 8.11 10.34
C ILE A 132 11.06 8.19 8.81
N CYS A 133 10.33 7.29 8.16
CA CYS A 133 10.31 7.21 6.69
C CYS A 133 9.47 8.30 6.03
N THR A 134 8.37 8.73 6.66
CA THR A 134 7.44 9.70 6.06
C THR A 134 7.55 11.10 6.65
N GLY A 135 8.15 11.23 7.83
CA GLY A 135 8.07 12.45 8.64
C GLY A 135 6.69 12.72 9.26
N ILE A 136 5.69 11.85 9.00
CA ILE A 136 4.31 12.00 9.44
C ILE A 136 3.98 10.92 10.47
N SER A 137 3.26 11.30 11.51
CA SER A 137 2.76 10.35 12.51
C SER A 137 1.44 9.77 12.03
N GLN A 138 1.36 8.44 11.93
CA GLN A 138 0.09 7.78 11.64
C GLN A 138 -0.84 7.84 12.86
N SER A 139 -2.14 7.85 12.59
CA SER A 139 -3.18 7.70 13.60
C SER A 139 -3.05 6.34 14.31
N GLU A 140 -3.18 6.34 15.63
CA GLU A 140 -3.14 5.11 16.44
C GLU A 140 -4.26 4.13 16.05
N HIS A 141 -5.42 4.67 15.70
CA HIS A 141 -6.56 3.88 15.22
C HIS A 141 -6.23 3.17 13.90
N LEU A 142 -5.60 3.89 12.96
CA LEU A 142 -5.19 3.32 11.68
C LEU A 142 -4.12 2.22 11.86
N VAL A 143 -3.11 2.45 12.71
CA VAL A 143 -2.09 1.42 13.01
C VAL A 143 -2.73 0.21 13.67
N THR A 144 -3.66 0.41 14.61
CA THR A 144 -4.38 -0.69 15.26
C THR A 144 -5.20 -1.49 14.26
N THR A 145 -5.85 -0.82 13.30
CA THR A 145 -6.61 -1.47 12.21
C THR A 145 -5.69 -2.28 11.30
N VAL A 146 -4.54 -1.74 10.90
CA VAL A 146 -3.53 -2.46 10.11
C VAL A 146 -3.05 -3.73 10.85
N PHE A 147 -2.77 -3.63 12.14
CA PHE A 147 -2.39 -4.80 12.94
C PHE A 147 -3.55 -5.80 13.05
N ALA A 148 -4.79 -5.34 13.24
CA ALA A 148 -5.95 -6.23 13.28
C ALA A 148 -6.10 -7.07 12.00
N ILE A 149 -5.73 -6.51 10.83
CA ILE A 149 -5.71 -7.22 9.55
C ILE A 149 -4.54 -8.22 9.52
N PHE A 150 -3.30 -7.76 9.69
CA PHE A 150 -2.10 -8.54 9.33
C PHE A 150 -1.50 -9.39 10.46
N ASP A 151 -1.87 -9.18 11.72
CA ASP A 151 -1.41 -9.99 12.86
C ASP A 151 -2.14 -11.35 12.86
N ALA A 152 -1.44 -12.44 12.54
CA ALA A 152 -2.05 -13.74 12.32
C ALA A 152 -2.52 -14.43 13.59
N ASP A 153 -1.71 -14.41 14.65
CA ASP A 153 -1.94 -15.11 15.91
C ASP A 153 -2.49 -14.21 17.02
N GLY A 154 -2.53 -12.90 16.80
CA GLY A 154 -3.07 -11.93 17.75
C GLY A 154 -2.08 -11.60 18.87
N ASP A 155 -0.78 -11.86 18.66
CA ASP A 155 0.27 -11.59 19.64
C ASP A 155 0.65 -10.10 19.71
N GLY A 156 0.08 -9.27 18.83
CA GLY A 156 0.36 -7.85 18.73
C GLY A 156 1.60 -7.52 17.91
N LEU A 157 2.16 -8.49 17.19
CA LEU A 157 3.34 -8.38 16.37
C LEU A 157 3.01 -8.66 14.90
N LEU A 158 3.71 -7.98 13.99
CA LEU A 158 3.55 -8.18 12.56
C LEU A 158 4.67 -9.04 11.99
N SER A 159 4.25 -10.06 11.24
CA SER A 159 5.12 -10.80 10.32
C SER A 159 5.59 -9.86 9.22
N TYR A 160 6.85 -9.41 9.34
CA TYR A 160 7.46 -8.47 8.41
C TYR A 160 7.43 -8.94 6.95
N LYS A 161 7.70 -10.23 6.71
CA LYS A 161 7.78 -10.80 5.36
C LYS A 161 6.43 -10.74 4.65
N GLU A 162 5.36 -11.12 5.34
CA GLU A 162 3.99 -11.16 4.79
C GLU A 162 3.45 -9.75 4.58
N PHE A 163 3.60 -8.88 5.58
CA PHE A 163 3.17 -7.49 5.47
C PHE A 163 3.81 -6.78 4.27
N ILE A 164 5.13 -6.88 4.12
CA ILE A 164 5.85 -6.25 3.01
C ILE A 164 5.46 -6.85 1.66
N ALA A 165 5.19 -8.16 1.57
CA ALA A 165 4.76 -8.80 0.34
C ALA A 165 3.41 -8.22 -0.13
N ILE A 166 2.42 -8.19 0.75
CA ILE A 166 1.08 -7.66 0.47
C ILE A 166 1.13 -6.16 0.13
N MET A 167 1.87 -5.37 0.91
CA MET A 167 1.99 -3.93 0.67
C MET A 167 2.74 -3.60 -0.63
N LYS A 168 3.70 -4.44 -1.05
CA LYS A 168 4.34 -4.31 -2.35
C LYS A 168 3.35 -4.55 -3.47
N ASP A 169 2.53 -5.59 -3.42
CA ASP A 169 1.54 -5.85 -4.47
C ASP A 169 0.56 -4.69 -4.61
N ARG A 170 0.10 -4.15 -3.46
CA ARG A 170 -0.74 -2.94 -3.43
C ARG A 170 -0.07 -1.73 -4.07
N LEU A 171 1.20 -1.45 -3.73
CA LEU A 171 1.94 -0.31 -4.28
C LEU A 171 2.05 -0.38 -5.82
N HIS A 172 2.17 -1.59 -6.38
CA HIS A 172 2.26 -1.77 -7.82
C HIS A 172 0.90 -1.77 -8.53
N ARG A 173 -0.23 -1.69 -7.81
CA ARG A 173 -1.61 -1.65 -8.36
C ARG A 173 -1.88 -2.70 -9.45
N GLY A 174 -1.28 -3.88 -9.33
CA GLY A 174 -1.39 -4.95 -10.33
C GLY A 174 -0.61 -4.73 -11.64
N PHE A 175 0.13 -3.63 -11.80
CA PHE A 175 0.94 -3.36 -13.00
C PHE A 175 2.24 -4.15 -13.06
N LYS A 176 2.71 -4.67 -11.92
CA LYS A 176 3.69 -5.76 -11.93
C LYS A 176 2.94 -7.05 -12.22
N SER A 177 2.91 -7.42 -13.49
CA SER A 177 2.76 -8.83 -13.85
C SER A 177 3.94 -9.56 -13.22
N TYR A 178 3.74 -10.19 -12.07
CA TYR A 178 4.46 -11.41 -11.82
C TYR A 178 4.02 -12.30 -12.96
N ALA A 179 4.83 -12.35 -14.03
CA ALA A 179 4.70 -13.42 -14.99
C ALA A 179 4.72 -14.65 -14.10
N LYS A 180 3.55 -15.26 -13.91
CA LYS A 180 3.50 -16.54 -13.25
C LYS A 180 4.51 -17.35 -14.03
N ASN A 181 5.59 -17.75 -13.37
CA ASN A 181 6.23 -18.97 -13.80
C ASN A 181 5.12 -19.99 -13.56
N GLU A 182 4.30 -20.20 -14.57
CA GLU A 182 3.33 -21.27 -14.69
C GLU A 182 3.85 -22.15 -15.81
N GLY A 183 3.66 -23.47 -15.65
CA GLY A 183 4.25 -24.46 -16.55
C GLY A 183 5.69 -24.82 -16.20
N TRP A 184 6.42 -25.27 -17.22
CA TRP A 184 7.63 -26.07 -17.05
C TRP A 184 8.78 -25.35 -16.32
N GLU A 185 8.91 -24.04 -16.49
CA GLU A 185 9.96 -23.25 -15.85
C GLU A 185 9.71 -23.04 -14.35
N ALA A 186 8.44 -22.96 -13.92
CA ALA A 186 8.06 -22.94 -12.50
C ALA A 186 8.40 -24.26 -11.82
N PHE A 187 8.01 -25.36 -12.48
CA PHE A 187 8.25 -26.71 -11.99
C PHE A 187 9.74 -26.97 -11.81
N LYS A 188 10.56 -26.64 -12.81
CA LYS A 188 12.03 -26.71 -12.71
C LYS A 188 12.58 -25.87 -11.57
N SER A 189 12.08 -24.65 -11.38
CA SER A 189 12.55 -23.78 -10.30
C SER A 189 12.25 -24.40 -8.94
N CYS A 190 11.03 -24.92 -8.75
CA CYS A 190 10.59 -25.56 -7.51
C CYS A 190 11.40 -26.83 -7.22
N VAL A 191 11.58 -27.72 -8.21
CA VAL A 191 12.39 -28.94 -8.08
C VAL A 191 13.85 -28.59 -7.76
N LYS A 192 14.42 -27.59 -8.42
CA LYS A 192 15.80 -27.15 -8.18
C LYS A 192 15.99 -26.55 -6.78
N GLN A 193 14.96 -25.91 -6.24
CA GLN A 193 14.98 -25.35 -4.89
C GLN A 193 14.88 -26.46 -3.83
N GLU A 194 13.97 -27.43 -4.01
CA GLU A 194 13.88 -28.62 -3.16
C GLU A 194 15.16 -29.45 -3.15
N MET A 195 15.79 -29.65 -4.32
CA MET A 195 17.07 -30.37 -4.41
C MET A 195 18.24 -29.66 -3.73
N LYS A 196 18.17 -28.33 -3.54
CA LYS A 196 19.18 -27.58 -2.77
C LYS A 196 18.95 -27.65 -1.28
N SER A 197 17.71 -27.81 -0.84
CA SER A 197 17.32 -27.97 0.57
C SER A 197 17.62 -29.37 1.10
N ALA A 198 17.74 -30.36 0.20
CA ALA A 198 17.96 -31.78 0.53
C ALA A 198 19.45 -32.19 0.62
N VAL A 199 20.38 -31.23 0.60
CA VAL A 199 21.84 -31.44 0.76
C VAL A 199 22.33 -30.80 2.05
#